data_AF-A0A9P6XG07-F1
#
_entry.id   AF-A0A9P6XG07-F1
#
_cell.length_a   1.000
_cell.length_b   1.000
_cell.length_c   1.000
_cell.angle_alpha   90.00
_cell.angle_beta   90.00
_cell.angle_gamma   90.00
#
_symmetry.space_group_name_H-M   'P 1'
#
loop_
_entity.id
_entity.type
_entity.pdbx_description
1 polymer ?
#
loop_
_entity_poly.entity_id
_entity_poly.type
_entity_poly.pdbx_seq_one_letter_code
_entity_poly.pdbx_strand_id
1 'polypeptide(L)'
;MTVIPAIRQQHRRFFSLPNILTTEKQYSERKLLNFSQNQLYNVVSNVDDYHQFVPFCTHSHVYTNTKIDENKYIMKAELGVGFKLFKEKYMSKVTCKRPNLVKAVAADSTLFNDMTTIWKFTPHVPSTKLNTPEAANHPACWVDFSISFDFASPIHAQASSVFFDQVSKMTLQAFVDRCQANLIMFLTRSEYDRGVNTFSPEGRLFQVEYAIEAIKLGTTAIGVQTSEGVVLAVEKRVSSTLLEPSSIEKIMEIDEHLGCAVSGMTADARTMIEHARVAAQNHRFTYEEKLKVESVTQSVCDLALRFGEGAEGEESIMSRPFGVALLIAGVDENGPQLFHADPSGTFMKYQAKAIGSGSEGAQTELQKEYHKSMTLKEAETLALSVLKSVMEEKLNKTNVQIAAITPESNFKIYSEEELQTVIERL
;
A
#
# COMPACT_ATOMS: atom_id res chain seq x y z
N MET A 1 2.41 -65.59 -58.59
CA MET A 1 3.47 -64.60 -58.91
C MET A 1 2.84 -63.55 -59.81
N THR A 2 1.98 -62.67 -59.31
CA THR A 2 2.17 -61.52 -58.40
C THR A 2 2.86 -60.33 -59.08
N VAL A 3 2.11 -59.22 -59.08
CA VAL A 3 2.28 -57.93 -59.76
C VAL A 3 2.84 -56.87 -58.77
N ILE A 4 3.30 -55.74 -59.34
CA ILE A 4 4.06 -54.60 -58.79
C ILE A 4 3.25 -53.69 -57.78
N PRO A 5 3.77 -52.55 -57.24
CA PRO A 5 4.08 -52.30 -55.83
C PRO A 5 3.21 -51.20 -55.13
N ALA A 6 3.39 -50.94 -53.83
CA ALA A 6 2.90 -49.71 -53.20
C ALA A 6 3.84 -49.18 -52.10
N ILE A 7 4.06 -47.86 -52.17
CA ILE A 7 4.95 -47.02 -51.36
C ILE A 7 4.45 -46.98 -49.91
N ARG A 8 5.33 -47.28 -48.94
CA ARG A 8 5.02 -47.21 -47.50
C ARG A 8 5.61 -45.93 -46.91
N GLN A 9 4.76 -44.97 -46.56
CA GLN A 9 5.16 -43.78 -45.79
C GLN A 9 5.70 -44.22 -44.42
N GLN A 10 6.95 -43.82 -44.10
CA GLN A 10 7.49 -43.91 -42.75
C GLN A 10 7.02 -42.71 -41.93
N HIS A 11 6.00 -42.90 -41.10
CA HIS A 11 5.72 -41.98 -39.99
C HIS A 11 6.72 -42.29 -38.85
N ARG A 12 7.74 -41.45 -38.67
CA ARG A 12 8.54 -41.44 -37.44
C ARG A 12 7.68 -40.88 -36.31
N ARG A 13 7.29 -41.71 -35.34
CA ARG A 13 6.77 -41.24 -34.05
C ARG A 13 7.95 -40.73 -33.23
N PHE A 14 8.17 -39.42 -33.25
CA PHE A 14 9.00 -38.73 -32.27
C PHE A 14 8.26 -38.75 -30.92
N PHE A 15 9.01 -39.00 -29.84
CA PHE A 15 8.61 -39.09 -28.43
C PHE A 15 7.98 -40.42 -27.95
N SER A 16 8.82 -41.26 -27.35
CA SER A 16 8.41 -42.16 -26.26
C SER A 16 8.30 -41.35 -24.98
N LEU A 17 7.08 -41.02 -24.55
CA LEU A 17 6.84 -40.41 -23.25
C LEU A 17 6.91 -41.50 -22.16
N PRO A 18 7.62 -41.28 -21.04
CA PRO A 18 7.56 -42.19 -19.90
C PRO A 18 6.14 -42.19 -19.33
N ASN A 19 5.58 -43.39 -19.11
CA ASN A 19 4.45 -43.57 -18.20
C ASN A 19 4.88 -43.08 -16.81
N ILE A 20 4.35 -41.94 -16.35
CA ILE A 20 3.84 -41.65 -14.99
C ILE A 20 3.12 -40.28 -15.11
N LEU A 21 1.84 -40.28 -15.43
CA LEU A 21 0.96 -39.10 -15.34
C LEU A 21 0.16 -39.22 -14.05
N THR A 22 0.74 -38.78 -12.93
CA THR A 22 -0.02 -38.62 -11.68
C THR A 22 -0.78 -37.30 -11.72
N THR A 23 -2.11 -37.40 -11.67
CA THR A 23 -3.04 -36.28 -11.54
C THR A 23 -3.08 -35.74 -10.11
N GLU A 24 -2.65 -36.56 -9.15
CA GLU A 24 -2.46 -36.19 -7.75
C GLU A 24 -1.20 -35.32 -7.57
N LYS A 25 -1.35 -34.23 -6.83
CA LYS A 25 -0.27 -33.33 -6.40
C LYS A 25 -0.39 -33.04 -4.92
N GLN A 26 0.75 -32.96 -4.24
CA GLN A 26 0.83 -32.64 -2.83
C GLN A 26 1.97 -31.66 -2.57
N TYR A 27 1.68 -30.62 -1.79
CA TYR A 27 2.65 -29.69 -1.24
C TYR A 27 2.50 -29.67 0.28
N SER A 28 3.63 -29.66 0.99
CA SER A 28 3.65 -29.48 2.44
C SER A 28 4.87 -28.67 2.85
N GLU A 29 4.66 -27.71 3.73
CA GLU A 29 5.72 -26.89 4.29
C GLU A 29 5.46 -26.66 5.79
N ARG A 30 6.53 -26.75 6.59
CA ARG A 30 6.53 -26.36 7.99
C ARG A 30 7.38 -25.10 8.15
N LYS A 31 6.81 -24.07 8.77
CA LYS A 31 7.49 -22.78 9.03
C LYS A 31 7.30 -22.36 10.48
N LEU A 32 8.37 -21.89 11.13
CA LEU A 32 8.28 -21.24 12.44
C LEU A 32 7.97 -19.77 12.20
N LEU A 33 6.93 -19.26 12.86
CA LEU A 33 6.55 -17.86 12.79
C LEU A 33 6.47 -17.24 14.18
N ASN A 34 6.87 -15.97 14.29
CA ASN A 34 6.85 -15.20 15.54
C ASN A 34 5.46 -14.63 15.82
N PHE A 35 4.43 -15.48 15.76
CA PHE A 35 3.06 -15.14 16.11
C PHE A 35 2.49 -16.18 17.07
N SER A 36 1.50 -15.78 17.86
CA SER A 36 0.73 -16.71 18.67
C SER A 36 -0.13 -17.63 17.81
N GLN A 37 -0.45 -18.80 18.35
CA GLN A 37 -1.33 -19.79 17.72
C GLN A 37 -2.71 -19.19 17.36
N ASN A 38 -3.25 -18.31 18.22
CA ASN A 38 -4.53 -17.65 17.99
C ASN A 38 -4.49 -16.64 16.84
N GLN A 39 -3.41 -15.86 16.73
CA GLN A 39 -3.26 -14.87 15.66
C GLN A 39 -3.26 -15.56 14.29
N LEU A 40 -2.45 -16.61 14.15
CA LEU A 40 -2.36 -17.40 12.93
C LEU A 40 -3.68 -18.08 12.59
N TYR A 41 -4.32 -18.69 13.59
CA TYR A 41 -5.63 -19.32 13.42
C TYR A 41 -6.68 -18.32 12.93
N ASN A 42 -6.75 -17.12 13.51
CA ASN A 42 -7.77 -16.14 13.17
C ASN A 42 -7.67 -15.72 11.69
N VAL A 43 -6.46 -15.47 11.18
CA VAL A 43 -6.24 -15.10 9.77
C VAL A 43 -6.67 -16.22 8.83
N VAL A 44 -6.26 -17.46 9.12
CA VAL A 44 -6.58 -18.63 8.28
C VAL A 44 -8.04 -19.07 8.43
N SER A 45 -8.71 -18.75 9.53
CA SER A 45 -10.13 -19.06 9.70
C SER A 45 -11.05 -18.02 9.03
N ASN A 46 -10.56 -16.82 8.73
CA ASN A 46 -11.35 -15.74 8.14
C ASN A 46 -11.41 -15.84 6.61
N VAL A 47 -12.15 -16.83 6.12
CA VAL A 47 -12.21 -17.18 4.69
C VAL A 47 -12.81 -16.06 3.83
N ASP A 48 -13.74 -15.24 4.35
CA ASP A 48 -14.37 -14.14 3.60
C ASP A 48 -13.34 -13.13 3.06
N ASP A 49 -12.22 -12.93 3.76
CA ASP A 49 -11.18 -11.96 3.37
C ASP A 49 -10.21 -12.46 2.30
N TYR A 50 -10.26 -13.74 1.91
CA TYR A 50 -9.21 -14.34 1.09
C TYR A 50 -9.03 -13.65 -0.27
N HIS A 51 -10.12 -13.17 -0.90
CA HIS A 51 -10.06 -12.42 -2.15
C HIS A 51 -9.27 -11.10 -2.06
N GLN A 52 -9.02 -10.58 -0.86
CA GLN A 52 -8.27 -9.34 -0.65
C GLN A 52 -6.75 -9.54 -0.75
N PHE A 53 -6.24 -10.74 -0.42
CA PHE A 53 -4.80 -10.93 -0.24
C PHE A 53 -4.25 -12.27 -0.76
N VAL A 54 -5.08 -13.31 -0.92
CA VAL A 54 -4.62 -14.61 -1.42
C VAL A 54 -4.42 -14.52 -2.94
N PRO A 55 -3.21 -14.82 -3.47
CA PRO A 55 -2.94 -14.76 -4.89
C PRO A 55 -3.91 -15.61 -5.70
N PHE A 56 -4.41 -15.06 -6.81
CA PHE A 56 -5.34 -15.73 -7.73
C PHE A 56 -6.71 -16.07 -7.13
N CYS A 57 -6.99 -15.68 -5.88
CA CYS A 57 -8.33 -15.75 -5.32
C CYS A 57 -9.14 -14.58 -5.88
N THR A 58 -10.09 -14.87 -6.76
CA THR A 58 -10.95 -13.85 -7.40
C THR A 58 -12.23 -13.59 -6.61
N HIS A 59 -12.61 -14.53 -5.73
CA HIS A 59 -13.79 -14.45 -4.90
C HIS A 59 -13.63 -15.33 -3.67
N SER A 60 -14.15 -14.90 -2.53
CA SER A 60 -14.25 -15.73 -1.33
C SER A 60 -15.48 -15.33 -0.52
N HIS A 61 -16.31 -16.30 -0.16
CA HIS A 61 -17.51 -16.03 0.62
C HIS A 61 -17.93 -17.22 1.49
N VAL A 62 -18.27 -16.96 2.75
CA VAL A 62 -18.82 -17.95 3.69
C VAL A 62 -20.35 -17.88 3.70
N TYR A 63 -21.01 -18.94 3.23
CA TYR A 63 -22.47 -19.03 3.22
C TYR A 63 -23.06 -19.44 4.56
N THR A 64 -22.42 -20.41 5.23
CA THR A 64 -22.90 -20.90 6.52
C THR A 64 -21.72 -21.12 7.45
N ASN A 65 -21.90 -20.77 8.72
CA ASN A 65 -20.95 -21.05 9.79
C ASN A 65 -21.69 -21.67 10.97
N THR A 66 -21.53 -22.98 11.17
CA THR A 66 -22.23 -23.74 12.20
C THR A 66 -21.27 -24.09 13.32
N LYS A 67 -21.58 -23.62 14.52
CA LYS A 67 -20.87 -23.98 15.75
C LYS A 67 -21.29 -25.39 16.19
N ILE A 68 -20.32 -26.28 16.34
CA ILE A 68 -20.55 -27.68 16.78
C ILE A 68 -20.26 -27.84 18.27
N ASP A 69 -19.17 -27.22 18.74
CA ASP A 69 -18.79 -27.13 20.15
C ASP A 69 -18.11 -25.78 20.42
N GLU A 70 -17.61 -25.55 21.64
CA GLU A 70 -16.97 -24.27 22.00
C GLU A 70 -15.77 -23.90 21.09
N ASN A 71 -15.06 -24.92 20.59
CA ASN A 71 -13.82 -24.74 19.84
C ASN A 71 -13.92 -25.22 18.38
N LYS A 72 -15.03 -25.80 17.94
CA LYS A 72 -15.20 -26.41 16.62
C LYS A 72 -16.33 -25.77 15.84
N TYR A 73 -16.00 -25.35 14.63
CA TYR A 73 -16.89 -24.70 13.69
C TYR A 73 -16.80 -25.40 12.34
N ILE A 74 -17.92 -25.52 11.64
CA ILE A 74 -17.98 -26.04 10.28
C ILE A 74 -18.58 -24.96 9.39
N MET A 75 -17.83 -24.58 8.36
CA MET A 75 -18.23 -23.56 7.39
C MET A 75 -18.46 -24.20 6.02
N LYS A 76 -19.41 -23.64 5.27
CA LYS A 76 -19.51 -23.84 3.82
C LYS A 76 -19.07 -22.53 3.16
N ALA A 77 -17.98 -22.58 2.41
CA ALA A 77 -17.41 -21.40 1.77
C ALA A 77 -17.20 -21.66 0.27
N GLU A 78 -17.46 -20.65 -0.56
CA GLU A 78 -17.10 -20.65 -1.98
C GLU A 78 -15.79 -19.89 -2.17
N LEU A 79 -14.90 -20.47 -2.96
CA LEU A 79 -13.70 -19.81 -3.44
C LEU A 79 -13.72 -19.77 -4.96
N GLY A 80 -13.44 -18.58 -5.51
CA GLY A 80 -13.14 -18.37 -6.92
C GLY A 80 -11.63 -18.35 -7.12
N VAL A 81 -11.14 -19.13 -8.07
CA VAL A 81 -9.73 -19.16 -8.47
C VAL A 81 -9.62 -18.72 -9.92
N GLY A 82 -8.79 -17.71 -10.16
CA GLY A 82 -8.53 -17.16 -11.48
C GLY A 82 -7.05 -17.15 -11.81
N PHE A 83 -6.62 -18.01 -12.74
CA PHE A 83 -5.25 -18.05 -13.22
C PHE A 83 -5.18 -18.20 -14.74
N LYS A 84 -4.68 -17.16 -15.42
CA LYS A 84 -4.60 -17.08 -16.89
C LYS A 84 -5.96 -17.36 -17.56
N LEU A 85 -6.08 -18.50 -18.26
CA LEU A 85 -7.28 -18.92 -19.00
C LEU A 85 -8.31 -19.65 -18.12
N PHE A 86 -7.97 -19.93 -16.86
CA PHE A 86 -8.83 -20.67 -15.94
C PHE A 86 -9.52 -19.70 -14.98
N LYS A 87 -10.85 -19.73 -14.94
CA LYS A 87 -11.67 -19.06 -13.92
C LYS A 87 -12.71 -20.07 -13.45
N GLU A 88 -12.52 -20.55 -12.24
CA GLU A 88 -13.35 -21.61 -11.67
C GLU A 88 -13.81 -21.24 -10.26
N LYS A 89 -14.94 -21.81 -9.86
CA LYS A 89 -15.48 -21.67 -8.51
C LYS A 89 -15.74 -23.05 -7.94
N TYR A 90 -15.44 -23.23 -6.66
CA TYR A 90 -15.75 -24.47 -5.97
C TYR A 90 -16.21 -24.18 -4.54
N MET A 91 -17.08 -25.06 -4.05
CA MET A 91 -17.51 -25.04 -2.67
C MET A 91 -16.49 -25.81 -1.82
N SER A 92 -16.32 -25.41 -0.57
CA SER A 92 -15.48 -26.10 0.40
C SER A 92 -16.21 -26.24 1.72
N LYS A 93 -16.12 -27.44 2.28
CA LYS A 93 -16.46 -27.68 3.68
C LYS A 93 -15.21 -27.41 4.52
N VAL A 94 -15.22 -26.31 5.26
CA VAL A 94 -14.11 -25.90 6.11
C VAL A 94 -14.40 -26.30 7.55
N THR A 95 -13.57 -27.17 8.11
CA THR A 95 -13.62 -27.58 9.52
C THR A 95 -12.54 -26.82 10.28
N CYS A 96 -12.96 -25.97 11.20
CA CYS A 96 -12.08 -25.22 12.07
C CYS A 96 -12.14 -25.79 13.48
N LYS A 97 -10.99 -26.04 14.09
CA LYS A 97 -10.85 -26.39 15.51
C LYS A 97 -9.86 -25.42 16.15
N ARG A 98 -10.40 -24.42 16.85
CA ARG A 98 -9.62 -23.37 17.49
C ARG A 98 -8.78 -23.92 18.65
N PRO A 99 -7.56 -23.41 18.86
CA PRO A 99 -6.72 -22.61 17.94
C PRO A 99 -5.84 -23.45 16.97
N ASN A 100 -6.04 -24.77 16.90
CA ASN A 100 -5.02 -25.69 16.38
C ASN A 100 -5.13 -26.04 14.90
N LEU A 101 -6.31 -25.92 14.29
CA LEU A 101 -6.56 -26.54 12.98
C LEU A 101 -7.57 -25.74 12.14
N VAL A 102 -7.24 -25.55 10.87
CA VAL A 102 -8.19 -25.24 9.81
C VAL A 102 -8.01 -26.25 8.69
N LYS A 103 -9.05 -27.02 8.39
CA LYS A 103 -9.06 -28.02 7.31
C LYS A 103 -10.17 -27.71 6.33
N ALA A 104 -9.84 -27.42 5.07
CA ALA A 104 -10.80 -27.28 4.00
C ALA A 104 -10.79 -28.53 3.11
N VAL A 105 -11.97 -29.02 2.75
CA VAL A 105 -12.14 -30.08 1.75
C VAL A 105 -13.09 -29.53 0.69
N ALA A 106 -12.65 -29.48 -0.56
CA ALA A 106 -13.50 -29.07 -1.66
C ALA A 106 -14.67 -30.05 -1.80
N ALA A 107 -15.87 -29.50 -2.01
CA ALA A 107 -17.08 -30.21 -2.33
C ALA A 107 -17.64 -29.64 -3.65
N ASP A 108 -18.33 -30.49 -4.42
CA ASP A 108 -19.07 -30.05 -5.61
C ASP A 108 -18.21 -29.28 -6.63
N SER A 109 -16.99 -29.76 -6.91
CA SER A 109 -16.11 -29.15 -7.91
C SER A 109 -16.05 -30.01 -9.18
N THR A 110 -16.13 -29.37 -10.35
CA THR A 110 -15.89 -30.00 -11.66
C THR A 110 -14.39 -30.08 -11.99
N LEU A 111 -13.56 -29.39 -11.21
CA LEU A 111 -12.12 -29.21 -11.46
C LEU A 111 -11.26 -30.25 -10.73
N PHE A 112 -11.64 -30.60 -9.49
CA PHE A 112 -10.92 -31.51 -8.62
C PHE A 112 -11.79 -32.72 -8.28
N ASN A 113 -11.23 -33.91 -8.43
CA ASN A 113 -11.82 -35.13 -7.85
C ASN A 113 -11.76 -35.06 -6.33
N ASP A 114 -10.62 -34.61 -5.81
CA ASP A 114 -10.39 -34.36 -4.40
C ASP A 114 -9.50 -33.12 -4.25
N MET A 115 -9.80 -32.25 -3.29
CA MET A 115 -8.87 -31.21 -2.86
C MET A 115 -9.01 -30.99 -1.36
N THR A 116 -7.88 -31.08 -0.66
CA THR A 116 -7.80 -30.92 0.79
C THR A 116 -6.66 -29.96 1.12
N THR A 117 -6.98 -28.94 1.92
CA THR A 117 -6.02 -28.01 2.49
C THR A 117 -6.07 -28.11 4.01
N ILE A 118 -4.92 -28.22 4.65
CA ILE A 118 -4.79 -28.36 6.09
C ILE A 118 -3.76 -27.38 6.59
N TRP A 119 -4.15 -26.64 7.63
CA TRP A 119 -3.31 -25.78 8.42
C TRP A 119 -3.32 -26.29 9.85
N LYS A 120 -2.16 -26.63 10.39
CA LYS A 120 -2.00 -26.95 11.82
C LYS A 120 -1.09 -25.93 12.47
N PHE A 121 -1.48 -25.51 13.66
CA PHE A 121 -0.75 -24.55 14.47
C PHE A 121 -0.29 -25.25 15.74
N THR A 122 1.01 -25.25 16.00
CA THR A 122 1.60 -25.86 17.21
C THR A 122 2.44 -24.81 17.94
N PRO A 123 2.14 -24.47 19.21
CA PRO A 123 2.91 -23.48 19.95
C PRO A 123 4.37 -23.94 20.07
N HIS A 124 5.30 -23.00 19.90
CA HIS A 124 6.72 -23.22 20.11
C HIS A 124 7.12 -22.64 21.47
N VAL A 125 7.67 -23.48 22.34
CA VAL A 125 8.25 -23.06 23.62
C VAL A 125 9.78 -23.02 23.44
N PRO A 126 10.44 -21.86 23.58
CA PRO A 126 11.89 -21.76 23.47
C PRO A 126 12.57 -22.62 24.54
N SER A 127 13.53 -23.46 24.14
CA SER A 127 14.33 -24.26 25.07
C SER A 127 15.53 -23.44 25.56
N THR A 128 15.32 -22.38 26.34
CA THR A 128 16.42 -21.64 26.96
C THR A 128 16.54 -21.99 28.44
N LYS A 129 17.68 -22.56 28.83
CA LYS A 129 18.15 -22.67 30.22
C LYS A 129 18.44 -21.31 30.89
N LEU A 130 18.00 -20.20 30.30
CA LEU A 130 18.04 -18.87 30.88
C LEU A 130 16.60 -18.39 31.05
N ASN A 131 16.18 -18.28 32.32
CA ASN A 131 14.98 -17.55 32.71
C ASN A 131 15.25 -16.04 32.57
N THR A 132 15.26 -15.52 31.35
CA THR A 132 15.18 -14.07 31.12
C THR A 132 13.73 -13.66 30.85
N PRO A 133 13.21 -12.59 31.48
CA PRO A 133 11.84 -12.10 31.29
C PRO A 133 11.49 -11.75 29.83
N GLU A 134 12.49 -11.51 28.99
CA GLU A 134 12.35 -11.10 27.59
C GLU A 134 11.87 -12.23 26.65
N ALA A 135 12.20 -13.50 26.95
CA ALA A 135 11.77 -14.65 26.14
C ALA A 135 10.27 -14.97 26.28
N ALA A 136 9.62 -14.46 27.33
CA ALA A 136 8.18 -14.64 27.55
C ALA A 136 7.31 -13.72 26.67
N ASN A 137 7.89 -12.68 26.06
CA ASN A 137 7.14 -11.65 25.32
C ASN A 137 7.04 -11.89 23.81
N HIS A 138 7.69 -12.92 23.25
CA HIS A 138 7.61 -13.22 21.82
C HIS A 138 6.97 -14.60 21.58
N PRO A 139 5.64 -14.67 21.40
CA PRO A 139 4.98 -15.94 21.11
C PRO A 139 5.42 -16.45 19.73
N ALA A 140 5.95 -17.67 19.69
CA ALA A 140 6.32 -18.36 18.47
C ALA A 140 5.41 -19.58 18.24
N CYS A 141 5.09 -19.87 16.98
CA CYS A 141 4.22 -20.97 16.60
C CYS A 141 4.72 -21.63 15.32
N TRP A 142 4.77 -22.95 15.34
CA TRP A 142 4.94 -23.76 14.15
C TRP A 142 3.64 -23.78 13.35
N VAL A 143 3.77 -23.50 12.06
CA VAL A 143 2.70 -23.65 11.07
C VAL A 143 3.06 -24.81 10.16
N ASP A 144 2.20 -25.82 10.15
CA ASP A 144 2.23 -26.91 9.19
C ASP A 144 1.14 -26.65 8.14
N PHE A 145 1.55 -26.23 6.94
CA PHE A 145 0.67 -26.05 5.80
C PHE A 145 0.81 -27.25 4.86
N SER A 146 -0.32 -27.83 4.47
CA SER A 146 -0.35 -28.86 3.43
C SER A 146 -1.55 -28.69 2.52
N ILE A 147 -1.34 -28.80 1.22
CA ILE A 147 -2.38 -28.84 0.21
C ILE A 147 -2.18 -30.07 -0.67
N SER A 148 -3.24 -30.84 -0.87
CA SER A 148 -3.27 -32.02 -1.72
C SER A 148 -4.50 -31.95 -2.62
N PHE A 149 -4.33 -32.18 -3.91
CA PHE A 149 -5.48 -32.30 -4.82
C PHE A 149 -5.24 -33.34 -5.91
N ASP A 150 -6.33 -33.78 -6.49
CA ASP A 150 -6.39 -34.59 -7.70
C ASP A 150 -7.28 -33.89 -8.73
N PHE A 151 -6.72 -33.52 -9.88
CA PHE A 151 -7.49 -32.87 -10.94
C PHE A 151 -8.38 -33.89 -11.66
N ALA A 152 -9.62 -33.49 -11.95
CA ALA A 152 -10.55 -34.30 -12.75
C ALA A 152 -10.07 -34.48 -14.21
N SER A 153 -9.17 -33.61 -14.69
CA SER A 153 -8.69 -33.58 -16.07
C SER A 153 -7.16 -33.65 -16.15
N PRO A 154 -6.58 -34.60 -16.91
CA PRO A 154 -5.13 -34.73 -17.11
C PRO A 154 -4.47 -33.49 -17.72
N ILE A 155 -5.21 -32.71 -18.52
CA ILE A 155 -4.71 -31.48 -19.13
C ILE A 155 -4.53 -30.38 -18.07
N HIS A 156 -5.47 -30.28 -17.13
CA HIS A 156 -5.36 -29.34 -16.00
C HIS A 156 -4.24 -29.75 -15.05
N ALA A 157 -4.06 -31.06 -14.82
CA ALA A 157 -2.93 -31.59 -14.04
C ALA A 157 -1.57 -31.22 -14.66
N GLN A 158 -1.45 -31.28 -15.99
CA GLN A 158 -0.20 -30.95 -16.68
C GLN A 158 0.06 -29.42 -16.70
N ALA A 159 -0.96 -28.61 -16.97
CA ALA A 159 -0.85 -27.15 -16.99
C ALA A 159 -0.52 -26.55 -15.61
N SER A 160 -1.09 -27.13 -14.55
CA SER A 160 -0.84 -26.70 -13.16
C SER A 160 0.51 -27.18 -12.63
N SER A 161 1.03 -28.33 -13.07
CA SER A 161 2.28 -28.92 -12.56
C SER A 161 3.50 -28.02 -12.71
N VAL A 162 3.51 -27.14 -13.72
CA VAL A 162 4.61 -26.21 -13.98
C VAL A 162 4.66 -25.06 -12.95
N PHE A 163 3.54 -24.74 -12.31
CA PHE A 163 3.40 -23.56 -11.45
C PHE A 163 2.90 -23.89 -10.03
N PHE A 164 2.51 -25.13 -9.75
CA PHE A 164 1.89 -25.55 -8.49
C PHE A 164 2.75 -25.23 -7.26
N ASP A 165 4.05 -25.55 -7.32
CA ASP A 165 4.97 -25.27 -6.21
C ASP A 165 5.14 -23.77 -5.98
N GLN A 166 5.16 -22.98 -7.06
CA GLN A 166 5.29 -21.52 -6.96
C GLN A 166 4.02 -20.89 -6.36
N VAL A 167 2.84 -21.28 -6.84
CA VAL A 167 1.56 -20.78 -6.33
C VAL A 167 1.36 -21.19 -4.86
N SER A 168 1.74 -22.40 -4.48
CA SER A 168 1.64 -22.88 -3.09
C SER A 168 2.54 -22.06 -2.15
N LYS A 169 3.78 -21.77 -2.56
CA LYS A 169 4.68 -20.88 -1.80
C LYS A 169 4.16 -19.45 -1.71
N MET A 170 3.65 -18.89 -2.80
CA MET A 170 3.04 -17.56 -2.82
C MET A 170 1.83 -17.48 -1.90
N THR A 171 1.02 -18.54 -1.86
CA THR A 171 -0.14 -18.64 -0.97
C THR A 171 0.30 -18.60 0.49
N LEU A 172 1.24 -19.46 0.89
CA LEU A 172 1.75 -19.45 2.26
C LEU A 172 2.35 -18.09 2.64
N GLN A 173 3.13 -17.48 1.74
CA GLN A 173 3.71 -16.17 1.99
C GLN A 173 2.64 -15.08 2.15
N ALA A 174 1.58 -15.08 1.34
CA ALA A 174 0.48 -14.14 1.48
C ALA A 174 -0.25 -14.23 2.83
N PHE A 175 -0.38 -15.44 3.40
CA PHE A 175 -0.90 -15.61 4.77
C PHE A 175 0.06 -15.05 5.83
N VAL A 176 1.38 -15.23 5.64
CA VAL A 176 2.39 -14.64 6.53
C VAL A 176 2.33 -13.12 6.46
N ASP A 177 2.29 -12.55 5.26
CA ASP A 177 2.22 -11.10 5.02
C ASP A 177 0.92 -10.52 5.62
N ARG A 178 -0.23 -11.22 5.47
CA ARG A 178 -1.48 -10.84 6.12
C ARG A 178 -1.40 -10.92 7.64
N CYS A 179 -0.68 -11.89 8.20
CA CYS A 179 -0.43 -11.95 9.64
C CYS A 179 0.47 -10.80 10.11
N GLN A 180 1.44 -10.37 9.31
CA GLN A 180 2.27 -9.19 9.61
C GLN A 180 1.45 -7.89 9.52
N ALA A 181 0.66 -7.72 8.46
CA ALA A 181 -0.25 -6.59 8.31
C ALA A 181 -1.29 -6.56 9.43
N ASN A 182 -1.86 -7.72 9.80
CA ASN A 182 -2.76 -7.82 10.94
C ASN A 182 -2.02 -7.68 12.26
N LEU A 183 -0.74 -8.02 12.40
CA LEU A 183 0.03 -7.72 13.61
C LEU A 183 0.24 -6.23 13.73
N ILE A 184 0.52 -5.51 12.64
CA ILE A 184 0.48 -4.04 12.62
C ILE A 184 -0.92 -3.57 13.07
N MET A 185 -1.98 -4.22 12.56
CA MET A 185 -3.38 -3.91 12.87
C MET A 185 -3.93 -4.46 14.22
N PHE A 186 -3.18 -5.29 14.94
CA PHE A 186 -3.56 -5.92 16.22
C PHE A 186 -2.64 -5.41 17.34
N LEU A 187 -1.42 -5.00 17.01
CA LEU A 187 -0.63 -4.02 17.76
C LEU A 187 -1.29 -2.64 17.74
N THR A 188 -2.16 -2.31 16.76
CA THR A 188 -3.04 -1.12 16.85
C THR A 188 -4.28 -1.34 17.72
N ARG A 189 -4.45 -2.54 18.31
CA ARG A 189 -5.35 -2.75 19.47
C ARG A 189 -4.57 -3.14 20.72
N SER A 190 -3.32 -2.71 20.78
CA SER A 190 -2.40 -2.96 21.89
C SER A 190 -2.81 -2.12 23.10
N GLU A 191 -2.79 -2.73 24.27
CA GLU A 191 -2.95 -2.08 25.58
C GLU A 191 -1.99 -0.89 25.82
N TYR A 192 -1.04 -0.66 24.92
CA TYR A 192 -0.02 0.39 24.95
C TYR A 192 -0.42 1.68 24.20
N ASP A 193 -1.43 1.69 23.34
CA ASP A 193 -1.87 2.93 22.63
C ASP A 193 -2.85 3.78 23.46
N ARG A 194 -2.68 3.81 24.79
CA ARG A 194 -3.52 4.64 25.67
C ARG A 194 -3.04 6.08 25.76
N GLY A 195 -1.76 6.33 25.50
CA GLY A 195 -1.12 7.63 25.63
C GLY A 195 -0.69 8.18 24.28
N VAL A 196 -0.91 9.48 24.07
CA VAL A 196 -0.50 10.18 22.83
C VAL A 196 1.02 10.13 22.64
N ASN A 197 1.77 10.04 23.74
CA ASN A 197 3.24 10.04 23.79
C ASN A 197 3.84 8.63 24.00
N THR A 198 3.11 7.55 23.68
CA THR A 198 3.65 6.19 23.83
C THR A 198 4.63 5.82 22.73
N PHE A 199 5.80 5.31 23.13
CA PHE A 199 6.82 4.74 22.24
C PHE A 199 6.59 3.26 21.94
N SER A 200 6.92 2.86 20.72
CA SER A 200 7.03 1.47 20.29
C SER A 200 8.30 0.82 20.87
N PRO A 201 8.39 -0.52 20.90
CA PRO A 201 9.63 -1.23 21.28
C PRO A 201 10.85 -0.83 20.45
N GLU A 202 10.65 -0.34 19.23
CA GLU A 202 11.69 0.17 18.32
C GLU A 202 12.05 1.64 18.57
N GLY A 203 11.45 2.29 19.57
CA GLY A 203 11.73 3.68 19.94
C GLY A 203 11.03 4.73 19.10
N ARG A 204 9.94 4.40 18.39
CA ARG A 204 9.16 5.35 17.57
C ARG A 204 7.83 5.69 18.23
N LEU A 205 7.32 6.91 18.06
CA LEU A 205 6.02 7.32 18.61
C LEU A 205 4.88 6.73 17.76
N PHE A 206 3.99 5.94 18.38
CA PHE A 206 2.90 5.27 17.66
C PHE A 206 1.99 6.25 16.91
N GLN A 207 1.60 7.34 17.57
CA GLN A 207 0.70 8.34 16.97
C GLN A 207 1.31 9.02 15.73
N VAL A 208 2.63 9.22 15.71
CA VAL A 208 3.34 9.79 14.54
C VAL A 208 3.37 8.78 13.40
N GLU A 209 3.66 7.51 13.68
CA GLU A 209 3.65 6.45 12.67
C GLU A 209 2.25 6.29 12.05
N TYR A 210 1.20 6.36 12.87
CA TYR A 210 -0.18 6.31 12.38
C TYR A 210 -0.52 7.51 11.48
N ALA A 211 -0.05 8.71 11.82
CA ALA A 211 -0.22 9.89 10.99
C ALA A 211 0.52 9.78 9.65
N ILE A 212 1.74 9.23 9.66
CA ILE A 212 2.53 8.98 8.44
C ILE A 212 1.82 7.96 7.54
N GLU A 213 1.28 6.87 8.10
CA GLU A 213 0.51 5.90 7.32
C GLU A 213 -0.81 6.49 6.78
N ALA A 214 -1.46 7.38 7.54
CA ALA A 214 -2.68 8.07 7.07
C ALA A 214 -2.43 8.93 5.82
N ILE A 215 -1.23 9.49 5.65
CA ILE A 215 -0.87 10.26 4.45
C ILE A 215 -0.92 9.38 3.19
N LYS A 216 -0.56 8.10 3.29
CA LYS A 216 -0.64 7.15 2.16
C LYS A 216 -2.07 6.88 1.70
N LEU A 217 -3.08 7.31 2.44
CA LEU A 217 -4.48 7.26 2.01
C LEU A 217 -4.94 8.52 1.29
N GLY A 218 -4.14 9.61 1.34
CA GLY A 218 -4.42 10.87 0.66
C GLY A 218 -4.17 10.82 -0.84
N THR A 219 -4.82 11.69 -1.62
CA THR A 219 -4.57 11.79 -3.07
C THR A 219 -3.13 12.21 -3.36
N THR A 220 -2.62 11.77 -4.51
CA THR A 220 -1.22 11.94 -4.85
C THR A 220 -0.88 13.40 -5.15
N ALA A 221 0.27 13.86 -4.64
CA ALA A 221 0.86 15.16 -4.94
C ALA A 221 2.35 15.01 -5.28
N ILE A 222 2.80 15.76 -6.27
CA ILE A 222 4.16 15.71 -6.82
C ILE A 222 4.72 17.13 -6.84
N GLY A 223 5.96 17.28 -6.40
CA GLY A 223 6.75 18.50 -6.55
C GLY A 223 8.04 18.23 -7.32
N VAL A 224 8.39 19.12 -8.24
CA VAL A 224 9.62 19.05 -9.05
C VAL A 224 10.29 20.43 -9.07
N GLN A 225 11.54 20.48 -8.59
CA GLN A 225 12.38 21.67 -8.57
C GLN A 225 13.34 21.67 -9.75
N THR A 226 13.39 22.80 -10.46
CA THR A 226 14.34 23.10 -11.53
C THR A 226 15.09 24.39 -11.23
N SER A 227 16.07 24.74 -12.07
CA SER A 227 16.74 26.04 -11.98
C SER A 227 15.84 27.22 -12.35
N GLU A 228 14.76 26.96 -13.10
CA GLU A 228 13.81 27.99 -13.58
C GLU A 228 12.66 28.23 -12.59
N GLY A 229 12.36 27.27 -11.71
CA GLY A 229 11.27 27.37 -10.76
C GLY A 229 10.92 26.03 -10.11
N VAL A 230 9.77 25.98 -9.46
CA VAL A 230 9.23 24.75 -8.87
C VAL A 230 7.82 24.51 -9.39
N VAL A 231 7.53 23.28 -9.80
CA VAL A 231 6.21 22.83 -10.22
C VAL A 231 5.60 21.96 -9.12
N LEU A 232 4.33 22.22 -8.80
CA LEU A 232 3.48 21.39 -7.95
C LEU A 232 2.32 20.85 -8.79
N ALA A 233 2.12 19.53 -8.79
CA ALA A 233 1.01 18.87 -9.47
C ALA A 233 0.27 17.96 -8.49
N VAL A 234 -1.07 18.04 -8.48
CA VAL A 234 -1.90 17.28 -7.54
C VAL A 234 -3.07 16.61 -8.24
N GLU A 235 -3.41 15.42 -7.75
CA GLU A 235 -4.66 14.72 -8.08
C GLU A 235 -5.81 15.25 -7.22
N LYS A 236 -6.92 15.59 -7.88
CA LYS A 236 -8.23 15.87 -7.27
C LYS A 236 -9.14 14.66 -7.47
N ARG A 237 -9.53 14.03 -6.36
CA ARG A 237 -10.49 12.92 -6.40
C ARG A 237 -11.92 13.45 -6.40
N VAL A 238 -12.53 13.52 -7.58
CA VAL A 238 -13.92 13.97 -7.76
C VAL A 238 -14.84 12.76 -7.68
N SER A 239 -15.36 12.46 -6.48
CA SER A 239 -16.14 11.24 -6.23
C SER A 239 -17.55 11.23 -6.85
N SER A 240 -18.04 12.37 -7.30
CA SER A 240 -19.37 12.53 -7.87
C SER A 240 -19.40 13.66 -8.88
N THR A 241 -20.21 13.52 -9.93
CA THR A 241 -20.48 14.60 -10.90
C THR A 241 -21.17 15.81 -10.29
N LEU A 242 -21.74 15.67 -9.08
CA LEU A 242 -22.35 16.76 -8.32
C LEU A 242 -21.33 17.58 -7.51
N LEU A 243 -20.08 17.11 -7.40
CA LEU A 243 -19.04 17.78 -6.66
C LEU A 243 -18.36 18.82 -7.54
N GLU A 244 -18.37 20.08 -7.10
CA GLU A 244 -17.74 21.20 -7.80
C GLU A 244 -16.21 21.11 -7.67
N PRO A 245 -15.45 20.80 -8.75
CA PRO A 245 -14.01 20.51 -8.66
C PRO A 245 -13.17 21.73 -8.25
N SER A 246 -13.68 22.94 -8.51
CA SER A 246 -13.04 24.20 -8.11
C SER A 246 -13.02 24.39 -6.59
N SER A 247 -13.95 23.76 -5.85
CA SER A 247 -14.01 23.82 -4.38
C SER A 247 -13.00 22.91 -3.67
N ILE A 248 -12.35 21.99 -4.39
CA ILE A 248 -11.35 21.08 -3.84
C ILE A 248 -9.98 21.76 -3.86
N GLU A 249 -9.54 22.22 -2.69
CA GLU A 249 -8.25 22.89 -2.50
C GLU A 249 -7.17 21.87 -2.13
N LYS A 250 -6.17 21.71 -2.99
CA LYS A 250 -5.03 20.81 -2.80
C LYS A 250 -3.68 21.47 -3.02
N ILE A 251 -3.66 22.59 -3.74
CA ILE A 251 -2.56 23.55 -3.78
C ILE A 251 -3.07 24.85 -3.19
N MET A 252 -2.32 25.43 -2.25
CA MET A 252 -2.68 26.65 -1.54
C MET A 252 -1.50 27.63 -1.54
N GLU A 253 -1.81 28.90 -1.75
CA GLU A 253 -0.85 30.00 -1.62
C GLU A 253 -0.56 30.29 -0.14
N ILE A 254 0.71 30.46 0.22
CA ILE A 254 1.15 30.91 1.55
C ILE A 254 1.54 32.39 1.52
N ASP A 255 2.29 32.80 0.51
CA ASP A 255 2.69 34.18 0.23
C ASP A 255 2.98 34.29 -1.28
N GLU A 256 3.23 35.49 -1.79
CA GLU A 256 3.46 35.73 -3.21
C GLU A 256 4.54 34.80 -3.80
N HIS A 257 5.62 34.50 -3.06
CA HIS A 257 6.73 33.66 -3.51
C HIS A 257 6.68 32.22 -2.99
N LEU A 258 5.57 31.81 -2.36
CA LEU A 258 5.42 30.54 -1.63
C LEU A 258 4.08 29.84 -1.92
N GLY A 259 4.17 28.58 -2.33
CA GLY A 259 3.03 27.69 -2.51
C GLY A 259 3.18 26.38 -1.74
N CYS A 260 2.07 25.72 -1.47
CA CYS A 260 2.10 24.40 -0.85
C CYS A 260 1.08 23.44 -1.48
N ALA A 261 1.53 22.22 -1.79
CA ALA A 261 0.66 21.09 -2.12
C ALA A 261 0.55 20.14 -0.93
N VAL A 262 -0.64 19.57 -0.71
CA VAL A 262 -0.93 18.81 0.51
C VAL A 262 -1.43 17.40 0.21
N SER A 263 -1.05 16.42 1.03
CA SER A 263 -1.61 15.06 0.97
C SER A 263 -1.88 14.50 2.37
N GLY A 264 -2.96 13.73 2.50
CA GLY A 264 -3.56 13.33 3.77
C GLY A 264 -4.84 14.13 4.08
N MET A 265 -5.03 14.48 5.34
CA MET A 265 -6.24 15.18 5.82
C MET A 265 -6.21 16.68 5.48
N THR A 266 -7.00 17.11 4.50
CA THR A 266 -7.08 18.53 4.09
C THR A 266 -7.54 19.47 5.21
N ALA A 267 -8.34 18.97 6.17
CA ALA A 267 -8.76 19.76 7.33
C ALA A 267 -7.57 20.21 8.20
N ASP A 268 -6.64 19.30 8.44
CA ASP A 268 -5.40 19.57 9.18
C ASP A 268 -4.50 20.53 8.37
N ALA A 269 -4.43 20.30 7.06
CA ALA A 269 -3.67 21.14 6.13
C ALA A 269 -4.03 22.62 6.24
N ARG A 270 -5.34 22.95 6.29
CA ARG A 270 -5.81 24.34 6.39
C ARG A 270 -5.27 25.06 7.62
N THR A 271 -5.17 24.37 8.75
CA THR A 271 -4.61 24.93 10.00
C THR A 271 -3.12 25.23 9.83
N MET A 272 -2.36 24.31 9.23
CA MET A 272 -0.94 24.50 8.99
C MET A 272 -0.65 25.61 7.98
N ILE A 273 -1.45 25.72 6.92
CA ILE A 273 -1.31 26.78 5.90
C ILE A 273 -1.64 28.14 6.50
N GLU A 274 -2.68 28.26 7.34
CA GLU A 274 -3.00 29.52 7.99
C GLU A 274 -1.88 29.96 8.95
N HIS A 275 -1.31 29.03 9.71
CA HIS A 275 -0.13 29.31 10.52
C HIS A 275 1.06 29.79 9.67
N ALA A 276 1.31 29.15 8.52
CA ALA A 276 2.36 29.55 7.59
C ALA A 276 2.14 30.97 7.05
N ARG A 277 0.92 31.33 6.68
CA ARG A 277 0.54 32.68 6.21
C ARG A 277 0.80 33.72 7.28
N VAL A 278 0.33 33.48 8.50
CA VAL A 278 0.55 34.38 9.64
C VAL A 278 2.05 34.54 9.93
N ALA A 279 2.81 33.44 9.91
CA ALA A 279 4.26 33.50 10.11
C ALA A 279 4.97 34.33 9.02
N ALA A 280 4.61 34.15 7.75
CA ALA A 280 5.16 34.90 6.63
C ALA A 280 4.86 36.40 6.74
N GLN A 281 3.61 36.76 7.01
CA GLN A 281 3.21 38.17 7.15
C GLN A 281 3.82 38.83 8.40
N ASN A 282 3.92 38.12 9.52
CA ASN A 282 4.56 38.64 10.73
C ASN A 282 6.05 38.92 10.51
N HIS A 283 6.76 38.02 9.80
CA HIS A 283 8.16 38.25 9.43
C HIS A 283 8.29 39.47 8.53
N ARG A 284 7.47 39.56 7.47
CA ARG A 284 7.46 40.70 6.55
C ARG A 284 7.16 42.02 7.24
N PHE A 285 6.23 42.02 8.20
CA PHE A 285 5.92 43.19 9.02
C PHE A 285 7.09 43.61 9.91
N THR A 286 7.81 42.66 10.49
CA THR A 286 8.88 42.92 11.48
C THR A 286 10.19 43.31 10.83
N TYR A 287 10.56 42.65 9.73
CA TYR A 287 11.88 42.74 9.11
C TYR A 287 11.87 43.38 7.72
N GLU A 288 10.68 43.73 7.20
CA GLU A 288 10.48 44.32 5.86
C GLU A 288 11.05 43.46 4.71
N GLU A 289 11.17 42.15 4.90
CA GLU A 289 11.66 41.19 3.90
C GLU A 289 10.75 39.96 3.78
N LYS A 290 10.87 39.25 2.66
CA LYS A 290 10.12 38.01 2.42
C LYS A 290 10.69 36.88 3.29
N LEU A 291 9.81 36.10 3.92
CA LEU A 291 10.24 34.96 4.73
C LEU A 291 10.80 33.83 3.83
N LYS A 292 11.94 33.26 4.21
CA LYS A 292 12.60 32.18 3.49
C LYS A 292 11.76 30.92 3.41
N VAL A 293 11.93 30.15 2.32
CA VAL A 293 11.19 28.89 2.12
C VAL A 293 11.47 27.90 3.26
N GLU A 294 12.74 27.79 3.66
CA GLU A 294 13.15 26.94 4.77
C GLU A 294 12.57 27.41 6.11
N SER A 295 12.55 28.72 6.37
CA SER A 295 12.01 29.26 7.62
C SER A 295 10.50 29.09 7.75
N VAL A 296 9.74 29.19 6.66
CA VAL A 296 8.31 28.82 6.64
C VAL A 296 8.12 27.34 6.94
N THR A 297 8.93 26.49 6.30
CA THR A 297 8.89 25.04 6.49
C THR A 297 9.18 24.67 7.94
N GLN A 298 10.19 25.29 8.55
CA GLN A 298 10.51 25.10 9.96
C GLN A 298 9.36 25.56 10.87
N SER A 299 8.76 26.72 10.61
CA SER A 299 7.63 27.25 11.39
C SER A 299 6.43 26.28 11.42
N VAL A 300 6.09 25.65 10.29
CA VAL A 300 5.00 24.66 10.27
C VAL A 300 5.37 23.33 10.93
N CYS A 301 6.65 22.93 10.87
CA CYS A 301 7.15 21.74 11.56
C CYS A 301 7.17 21.94 13.08
N ASP A 302 7.56 23.13 13.55
CA ASP A 302 7.51 23.51 14.96
C ASP A 302 6.06 23.48 15.49
N LEU A 303 5.09 23.87 14.67
CA LEU A 303 3.67 23.71 15.00
C LEU A 303 3.26 22.22 15.04
N ALA A 304 3.73 21.41 14.08
CA ALA A 304 3.38 19.99 14.01
C ALA A 304 3.82 19.20 15.24
N LEU A 305 4.89 19.62 15.92
CA LEU A 305 5.38 19.02 17.16
C LEU A 305 4.50 19.31 18.39
N ARG A 306 3.58 20.28 18.33
CA ARG A 306 2.78 20.72 19.49
C ARG A 306 1.57 19.83 19.78
N PHE A 307 1.75 18.52 19.74
CA PHE A 307 0.76 17.53 20.13
C PHE A 307 1.22 16.74 21.36
N GLY A 308 0.26 16.25 22.16
CA GLY A 308 0.55 15.46 23.35
C GLY A 308 -0.21 15.94 24.58
N GLU A 309 0.10 15.33 25.72
CA GLU A 309 -0.34 15.84 27.02
C GLU A 309 0.71 16.84 27.50
N GLY A 310 0.31 18.10 27.68
CA GLY A 310 1.23 19.21 27.99
C GLY A 310 2.19 18.87 29.12
N ALA A 311 3.48 19.11 28.87
CA ALA A 311 4.49 19.09 29.91
C ALA A 311 4.36 20.37 30.76
N GLU A 312 4.82 20.32 32.02
CA GLU A 312 4.80 21.50 32.90
C GLU A 312 5.53 22.69 32.24
N GLY A 313 4.78 23.71 31.82
CA GLY A 313 5.30 24.95 31.23
C GLY A 313 5.05 25.13 29.73
N GLU A 314 4.56 24.11 29.01
CA GLU A 314 4.19 24.21 27.59
C GLU A 314 2.71 23.85 27.40
N GLU A 315 1.93 24.78 26.85
CA GLU A 315 0.55 24.48 26.44
C GLU A 315 0.58 23.51 25.24
N SER A 316 0.30 22.23 25.47
CA SER A 316 -0.02 21.30 24.38
C SER A 316 -1.32 21.76 23.73
N ILE A 317 -1.25 22.18 22.47
CA ILE A 317 -2.40 22.73 21.75
C ILE A 317 -3.26 21.59 21.16
N MET A 318 -2.66 20.44 20.86
CA MET A 318 -3.31 19.39 20.07
C MET A 318 -3.31 18.01 20.75
N SER A 319 -4.45 17.33 20.69
CA SER A 319 -4.63 15.98 21.26
C SER A 319 -4.11 14.84 20.37
N ARG A 320 -3.72 15.15 19.13
CA ARG A 320 -3.15 14.20 18.15
C ARG A 320 -2.24 14.94 17.16
N PRO A 321 -1.26 14.26 16.53
CA PRO A 321 -0.51 14.85 15.42
C PRO A 321 -1.41 15.13 14.21
N PHE A 322 -0.94 16.03 13.34
CA PHE A 322 -1.60 16.29 12.07
C PHE A 322 -1.49 15.08 11.13
N GLY A 323 -2.57 14.72 10.44
CA GLY A 323 -2.60 13.63 9.47
C GLY A 323 -2.27 14.09 8.04
N VAL A 324 -1.31 15.00 7.86
CA VAL A 324 -1.01 15.63 6.57
C VAL A 324 0.50 15.77 6.34
N ALA A 325 0.94 15.53 5.10
CA ALA A 325 2.26 15.91 4.61
C ALA A 325 2.13 17.11 3.66
N LEU A 326 3.15 17.96 3.67
CA LEU A 326 3.21 19.19 2.90
C LEU A 326 4.40 19.13 1.93
N LEU A 327 4.16 19.56 0.69
CA LEU A 327 5.19 19.93 -0.27
C LEU A 327 5.20 21.46 -0.35
N ILE A 328 6.16 22.09 0.34
CA ILE A 328 6.30 23.54 0.38
C ILE A 328 7.31 23.94 -0.70
N ALA A 329 6.86 24.77 -1.63
CA ALA A 329 7.66 25.24 -2.75
C ALA A 329 7.75 26.76 -2.72
N GLY A 330 8.90 27.29 -3.06
CA GLY A 330 9.07 28.74 -3.16
C GLY A 330 10.34 29.15 -3.87
N VAL A 331 10.47 30.45 -4.07
CA VAL A 331 11.68 31.08 -4.61
C VAL A 331 12.11 32.18 -3.64
N ASP A 332 13.29 32.03 -3.07
CA ASP A 332 13.94 33.06 -2.26
C ASP A 332 15.35 33.37 -2.80
N GLU A 333 16.21 34.06 -2.04
CA GLU A 333 17.56 34.41 -2.51
C GLU A 333 18.46 33.19 -2.82
N ASN A 334 18.12 32.00 -2.32
CA ASN A 334 18.80 30.75 -2.63
C ASN A 334 18.27 30.08 -3.90
N GLY A 335 17.34 30.73 -4.60
CA GLY A 335 16.68 30.24 -5.81
C GLY A 335 15.46 29.37 -5.52
N PRO A 336 15.00 28.59 -6.53
CA PRO A 336 13.86 27.69 -6.37
C PRO A 336 14.14 26.56 -5.38
N GLN A 337 13.24 26.36 -4.41
CA GLN A 337 13.36 25.34 -3.37
C GLN A 337 12.06 24.56 -3.18
N LEU A 338 12.21 23.26 -2.93
CA LEU A 338 11.13 22.35 -2.59
C LEU A 338 11.47 21.63 -1.29
N PHE A 339 10.56 21.68 -0.33
CA PHE A 339 10.65 20.98 0.95
C PHE A 339 9.49 20.02 1.12
N HIS A 340 9.80 18.87 1.72
CA HIS A 340 8.82 17.93 2.22
C HIS A 340 8.79 18.04 3.74
N ALA A 341 7.61 18.29 4.30
CA ALA A 341 7.37 18.27 5.75
C ALA A 341 6.33 17.19 6.07
N ASP A 342 6.59 16.41 7.12
CA ASP A 342 5.70 15.34 7.58
C ASP A 342 5.21 15.56 9.03
N PRO A 343 4.22 14.77 9.49
CA PRO A 343 3.64 14.91 10.83
C PRO A 343 4.60 14.75 12.00
N SER A 344 5.80 14.22 11.77
CA SER A 344 6.82 14.09 12.83
C SER A 344 7.44 15.43 13.22
N GLY A 345 7.13 16.52 12.50
CA GLY A 345 7.83 17.79 12.66
C GLY A 345 9.20 17.81 12.00
N THR A 346 9.48 16.85 11.12
CA THR A 346 10.73 16.82 10.35
C THR A 346 10.47 17.33 8.93
N PHE A 347 11.45 18.07 8.40
CA PHE A 347 11.44 18.48 7.00
C PHE A 347 12.77 18.21 6.30
N MET A 348 12.69 17.98 4.99
CA MET A 348 13.86 17.76 4.14
C MET A 348 13.72 18.49 2.81
N LYS A 349 14.81 19.07 2.32
CA LYS A 349 14.90 19.68 0.99
C LYS A 349 14.98 18.59 -0.08
N TYR A 350 14.15 18.68 -1.11
CA TYR A 350 14.10 17.72 -2.22
C TYR A 350 14.29 18.41 -3.56
N GLN A 351 14.79 17.64 -4.53
CA GLN A 351 14.80 18.04 -5.93
C GLN A 351 13.50 17.64 -6.64
N ALA A 352 12.98 16.46 -6.32
CA ALA A 352 11.65 16.02 -6.70
C ALA A 352 11.13 15.05 -5.63
N LYS A 353 9.84 15.15 -5.30
CA LYS A 353 9.20 14.35 -4.26
C LYS A 353 7.75 14.06 -4.61
N ALA A 354 7.31 12.84 -4.37
CA ALA A 354 5.90 12.46 -4.36
C ALA A 354 5.42 12.13 -2.94
N ILE A 355 4.17 12.48 -2.64
CA ILE A 355 3.43 12.12 -1.41
C ILE A 355 2.01 11.66 -1.76
N GLY A 356 1.36 10.94 -0.84
CA GLY A 356 0.01 10.39 -1.05
C GLY A 356 0.00 8.93 -1.48
N SER A 357 -1.16 8.42 -1.90
CA SER A 357 -1.39 7.00 -2.17
C SER A 357 -0.55 6.42 -3.30
N GLY A 358 -0.27 7.22 -4.34
CA GLY A 358 0.59 6.83 -5.45
C GLY A 358 2.08 7.06 -5.21
N SER A 359 2.51 7.47 -4.01
CA SER A 359 3.86 8.03 -3.82
C SER A 359 5.00 7.05 -4.10
N GLU A 360 4.87 5.76 -3.78
CA GLU A 360 5.96 4.79 -4.01
C GLU A 360 6.24 4.57 -5.50
N GLY A 361 5.18 4.39 -6.29
CA GLY A 361 5.26 4.28 -7.75
C GLY A 361 5.76 5.58 -8.38
N ALA A 362 5.18 6.71 -7.97
CA ALA A 362 5.55 8.02 -8.49
C ALA A 362 7.01 8.38 -8.18
N GLN A 363 7.48 8.09 -6.96
CA GLN A 363 8.87 8.36 -6.57
C GLN A 363 9.86 7.53 -7.39
N THR A 364 9.52 6.28 -7.72
CA THR A 364 10.34 5.41 -8.56
C THR A 364 10.46 5.94 -9.99
N GLU A 365 9.40 6.51 -10.54
CA GLU A 365 9.41 7.11 -11.88
C GLU A 365 10.16 8.44 -11.90
N LEU A 366 9.94 9.30 -10.89
CA LEU A 366 10.71 10.52 -10.70
C LEU A 366 12.22 10.23 -10.63
N GLN A 367 12.64 9.18 -9.92
CA GLN A 367 14.06 8.81 -9.84
C GLN A 367 14.69 8.42 -11.19
N LYS A 368 13.88 7.93 -12.14
CA LYS A 368 14.35 7.50 -13.46
C LYS A 368 14.44 8.65 -14.46
N GLU A 369 13.41 9.49 -14.48
CA GLU A 369 13.22 10.50 -15.52
C GLU A 369 13.76 11.89 -15.11
N TYR A 370 13.87 12.17 -13.81
CA TYR A 370 14.37 13.45 -13.32
C TYR A 370 15.86 13.65 -13.62
N HIS A 371 16.21 14.87 -14.02
CA HIS A 371 17.59 15.33 -14.10
C HIS A 371 17.68 16.83 -13.80
N LYS A 372 18.85 17.29 -13.31
CA LYS A 372 19.00 18.64 -12.74
C LYS A 372 18.88 19.79 -13.76
N SER A 373 19.09 19.51 -15.04
CA SER A 373 19.06 20.51 -16.12
C SER A 373 17.71 20.60 -16.83
N MET A 374 16.66 20.02 -16.25
CA MET A 374 15.30 20.13 -16.80
C MET A 374 14.82 21.57 -16.78
N THR A 375 14.17 21.96 -17.87
CA THR A 375 13.39 23.21 -17.96
C THR A 375 12.10 23.09 -17.17
N LEU A 376 11.47 24.21 -16.83
CA LEU A 376 10.17 24.24 -16.15
C LEU A 376 9.09 23.48 -16.96
N LYS A 377 9.12 23.63 -18.29
CA LYS A 377 8.16 22.99 -19.20
C LYS A 377 8.33 21.46 -19.26
N GLU A 378 9.56 20.97 -19.19
CA GLU A 378 9.85 19.54 -19.04
C GLU A 378 9.40 19.03 -17.67
N ALA A 379 9.63 19.80 -16.60
CA ALA A 379 9.17 19.45 -15.26
C ALA A 379 7.63 19.38 -15.14
N GLU A 380 6.90 20.29 -15.79
CA GLU A 380 5.43 20.22 -15.90
C GLU A 380 4.97 18.91 -16.57
N THR A 381 5.63 18.55 -17.67
CA THR A 381 5.29 17.36 -18.45
C THR A 381 5.63 16.09 -17.67
N LEU A 382 6.79 16.07 -16.99
CA LEU A 382 7.18 14.97 -16.10
C LEU A 382 6.18 14.82 -14.94
N ALA A 383 5.83 15.91 -14.26
CA ALA A 383 4.94 15.87 -13.10
C ALA A 383 3.56 15.29 -13.47
N LEU A 384 2.97 15.70 -14.61
CA LEU A 384 1.71 15.10 -15.06
C LEU A 384 1.85 13.69 -15.62
N SER A 385 2.97 13.35 -16.28
CA SER A 385 3.20 11.99 -16.77
C SER A 385 3.26 10.99 -15.61
N VAL A 386 4.01 11.34 -14.56
CA VAL A 386 4.11 10.54 -13.34
C VAL A 386 2.76 10.49 -12.62
N LEU A 387 2.03 11.60 -12.55
CA LEU A 387 0.70 11.60 -11.93
C LEU A 387 -0.26 10.67 -12.70
N LYS A 388 -0.25 10.73 -14.04
CA LYS A 388 -1.03 9.87 -14.93
C LYS A 388 -0.72 8.38 -14.76
N SER A 389 0.51 8.00 -14.42
CA SER A 389 0.90 6.58 -14.25
C SER A 389 0.37 5.97 -12.96
N VAL A 390 0.10 6.79 -11.93
CA VAL A 390 -0.36 6.36 -10.61
C VAL A 390 -1.83 6.67 -10.31
N MET A 391 -2.51 7.42 -11.19
CA MET A 391 -3.93 7.71 -11.08
C MET A 391 -4.80 6.52 -11.54
N GLU A 392 -5.91 6.28 -10.83
CA GLU A 392 -6.91 5.28 -11.21
C GLU A 392 -7.78 5.75 -12.39
N GLU A 393 -8.10 7.05 -12.41
CA GLU A 393 -8.91 7.67 -13.46
C GLU A 393 -8.05 8.29 -14.56
N LYS A 394 -8.63 8.41 -15.75
CA LYS A 394 -7.98 9.12 -16.86
C LYS A 394 -7.80 10.59 -16.49
N LEU A 395 -6.55 11.05 -16.53
CA LEU A 395 -6.17 12.45 -16.31
C LEU A 395 -6.92 13.39 -17.27
N ASN A 396 -7.49 14.45 -16.71
CA ASN A 396 -8.17 15.52 -17.43
C ASN A 396 -8.14 16.83 -16.61
N LYS A 397 -8.59 17.94 -17.20
CA LYS A 397 -8.51 19.27 -16.56
C LYS A 397 -9.34 19.44 -15.26
N THR A 398 -10.28 18.54 -14.94
CA THR A 398 -11.10 18.66 -13.73
C THR A 398 -10.59 17.82 -12.57
N ASN A 399 -9.82 16.76 -12.84
CA ASN A 399 -9.28 15.86 -11.80
C ASN A 399 -7.79 16.07 -11.49
N VAL A 400 -7.13 17.06 -12.09
CA VAL A 400 -5.78 17.49 -11.71
C VAL A 400 -5.68 19.01 -11.58
N GLN A 401 -4.66 19.47 -10.86
CA GLN A 401 -4.31 20.89 -10.76
C GLN A 401 -2.79 21.04 -10.73
N ILE A 402 -2.30 22.10 -11.37
CA ILE A 402 -0.88 22.48 -11.38
C ILE A 402 -0.73 23.90 -10.83
N ALA A 403 0.37 24.13 -10.13
CA ALA A 403 0.90 25.45 -9.88
C ALA A 403 2.40 25.48 -10.19
N ALA A 404 2.89 26.66 -10.55
CA ALA A 404 4.31 26.92 -10.68
C ALA A 404 4.70 28.12 -9.83
N ILE A 405 5.95 28.12 -9.35
CA ILE A 405 6.57 29.24 -8.67
C ILE A 405 7.87 29.54 -9.40
N THR A 406 7.96 30.71 -10.02
CA THR A 406 9.17 31.17 -10.72
C THR A 406 9.63 32.53 -10.20
N PRO A 407 10.91 32.90 -10.38
CA PRO A 407 11.40 34.22 -10.02
C PRO A 407 10.64 35.37 -10.69
N GLU A 408 10.11 35.17 -11.90
CA GLU A 408 9.45 36.20 -12.71
C GLU A 408 7.96 36.33 -12.40
N SER A 409 7.25 35.22 -12.21
CA SER A 409 5.78 35.23 -12.09
C SER A 409 5.27 34.97 -10.69
N ASN A 410 6.15 34.79 -9.70
CA ASN A 410 5.76 34.42 -8.33
C ASN A 410 4.92 33.11 -8.34
N PHE A 411 4.21 32.82 -7.25
CA PHE A 411 3.29 31.69 -7.16
C PHE A 411 2.09 31.90 -8.10
N LYS A 412 1.81 30.90 -8.93
CA LYS A 412 0.65 30.91 -9.83
C LYS A 412 0.04 29.53 -9.98
N ILE A 413 -1.26 29.42 -9.68
CA ILE A 413 -2.09 28.27 -10.05
C ILE A 413 -2.50 28.41 -11.52
N TYR A 414 -2.36 27.34 -12.29
CA TYR A 414 -2.66 27.36 -13.72
C TYR A 414 -4.15 27.44 -13.96
N SER A 415 -4.55 28.24 -14.95
CA SER A 415 -5.93 28.25 -15.44
C SER A 415 -6.26 26.93 -16.15
N GLU A 416 -7.55 26.68 -16.40
CA GLU A 416 -7.96 25.50 -17.18
C GLU A 416 -7.32 25.45 -18.57
N GLU A 417 -7.12 26.61 -19.21
CA GLU A 417 -6.53 26.73 -20.55
C GLU A 417 -5.02 26.42 -20.52
N GLU A 418 -4.32 26.94 -19.51
CA GLU A 418 -2.90 26.66 -19.29
C GLU A 418 -2.68 25.19 -18.98
N LEU A 419 -3.49 24.62 -18.08
CA LEU A 419 -3.45 23.20 -17.74
C LEU A 419 -3.73 22.32 -18.96
N GLN A 420 -4.72 22.66 -19.78
CA GLN A 420 -5.02 21.94 -21.02
C GLN A 420 -3.82 21.94 -21.97
N THR A 421 -3.10 23.05 -22.08
CA THR A 421 -1.87 23.17 -22.87
C THR A 421 -0.73 22.28 -22.35
N VAL A 422 -0.69 22.00 -21.04
CA VAL A 422 0.27 21.03 -20.47
C VAL A 422 -0.17 19.60 -20.79
N ILE A 423 -1.45 19.30 -20.62
CA ILE A 423 -2.03 17.96 -20.88
C ILE A 423 -1.82 17.53 -22.33
N GLU A 424 -1.92 18.45 -23.29
CA GLU A 424 -1.72 18.17 -24.71
C GLU A 424 -0.28 17.81 -25.10
N ARG A 425 0.69 18.02 -24.19
CA ARG A 425 2.08 17.61 -24.39
C ARG A 425 2.37 16.18 -23.92
N LEU A 426 1.43 15.56 -23.20
CA LEU A 426 1.48 14.16 -22.76
C LEU A 426 1.04 13.20 -23.87
#